data_AF-A0A954ICD4-F1
#
_entry.id   AF-A0A954ICD4-F1
#
_cell.length_a   1.000
_cell.length_b   1.000
_cell.length_c   1.000
_cell.angle_alpha   90.00
_cell.angle_beta   90.00
_cell.angle_gamma   90.00
#
_symmetry.space_group_name_H-M   'P 1'
#
loop_
_entity.id
_entity.type
_entity.pdbx_description
1 polymer ?
#
loop_
_entity_poly.entity_id
_entity_poly.type
_entity_poly.pdbx_seq_one_letter_code
_entity_poly.pdbx_strand_id
1 'polypeptide(L)'
;MASPSLRSPHRLIRASAGTGKTFQLSGHFLQQLFLGNSPETILATTFTRKAAGEILGRVLLRLADAASNAEAACELSKHLAPVPVTQAAAMELLVRLTRQIHRMRICTLDSFFQQVARSLTLELGLPPGWAIVDEHIDRELRQQAIDAVLSQQVVADSRRLMQMLARGRAKRSVRDLINDTVEAYYELYLLTPREAWEQIPAGRLLGGERREQLLAELMLAELPADKRAGKARQDDAGRFRTGNWEEFIGKGLAGGVFNGKHSYYGKPLSPGLIEVYEELNQHAVAEILLQLNHQTKATWDLIHRFDQEYSRLRAEHGWMRFSDVTRVLAASAGEASGDRMNFRLDGSIRHLLLDEFQ
;
A
#
# COMPACT_ATOMS: atom_id res chain seq x y z
N MET A 1 -7.23 -2.50 46.49
CA MET A 1 -7.10 -3.89 46.01
C MET A 1 -6.81 -3.82 44.52
N ALA A 2 -5.61 -4.24 44.11
CA ALA A 2 -5.16 -4.13 42.73
C ALA A 2 -5.95 -5.10 41.85
N SER A 3 -6.56 -4.58 40.79
CA SER A 3 -7.23 -5.38 39.75
C SER A 3 -6.23 -6.37 39.15
N PRO A 4 -6.55 -7.68 39.06
CA PRO A 4 -5.68 -8.62 38.37
C PRO A 4 -5.59 -8.22 36.91
N SER A 5 -4.37 -8.03 36.43
CA SER A 5 -4.05 -7.72 35.05
C SER A 5 -4.57 -8.84 34.14
N LEU A 6 -5.58 -8.55 33.32
CA LEU A 6 -6.06 -9.40 32.24
C LEU A 6 -4.99 -9.47 31.14
N ARG A 7 -3.93 -10.24 31.36
CA ARG A 7 -3.11 -10.76 30.26
C ARG A 7 -3.93 -11.82 29.55
N SER A 8 -4.66 -11.44 28.51
CA SER A 8 -5.15 -12.41 27.52
C SER A 8 -3.95 -12.75 26.62
N PRO A 9 -3.35 -13.95 26.70
CA PRO A 9 -2.17 -14.26 25.91
C PRO A 9 -2.60 -14.42 24.46
N HIS A 10 -2.13 -13.53 23.58
CA HIS A 10 -2.25 -13.72 22.15
C HIS A 10 -1.68 -15.11 21.80
N ARG A 11 -2.54 -16.01 21.33
CA ARG A 11 -2.17 -17.39 21.01
C ARG A 11 -1.96 -17.52 19.51
N LEU A 12 -0.70 -17.64 19.10
CA LEU A 12 -0.35 -17.94 17.72
C LEU A 12 -0.31 -19.45 17.49
N ILE A 13 -1.08 -19.94 16.53
CA ILE A 13 -1.08 -21.34 16.12
C ILE A 13 -0.47 -21.42 14.72
N ARG A 14 0.77 -21.91 14.64
CA ARG A 14 1.41 -22.21 13.35
C ARG A 14 1.06 -23.63 12.96
N ALA A 15 0.45 -23.81 11.80
CA ALA A 15 0.11 -25.12 11.28
C ALA A 15 0.28 -25.14 9.75
N SER A 16 0.92 -26.19 9.25
CA SER A 16 1.18 -26.41 7.83
C SER A 16 -0.10 -26.73 7.06
N ALA A 17 -0.04 -26.81 5.73
CA ALA A 17 -1.17 -27.25 4.92
C ALA A 17 -1.66 -28.64 5.38
N GLY A 18 -2.97 -28.80 5.57
CA GLY A 18 -3.57 -30.07 5.99
C GLY A 18 -3.42 -30.43 7.47
N THR A 19 -2.76 -29.63 8.31
CA THR A 19 -2.50 -29.99 9.73
C THR A 19 -3.58 -29.52 10.72
N GLY A 20 -4.82 -29.32 10.25
CA GLY A 20 -5.97 -29.08 11.14
C GLY A 20 -6.14 -27.66 11.69
N LYS A 21 -5.66 -26.61 11.03
CA LYS A 21 -5.88 -25.19 11.42
C LYS A 21 -7.35 -24.88 11.69
N THR A 22 -8.20 -25.15 10.70
CA THR A 22 -9.65 -24.95 10.77
C THR A 22 -10.29 -25.79 11.88
N PHE A 23 -9.75 -26.98 12.16
CA PHE A 23 -10.21 -27.82 13.26
C PHE A 23 -9.88 -27.21 14.63
N GLN A 24 -8.69 -26.65 14.80
CA GLN A 24 -8.32 -25.94 16.03
C GLN A 24 -9.12 -24.64 16.19
N LEU A 25 -9.29 -23.86 15.13
CA LEU A 25 -10.04 -22.61 15.15
C LEU A 25 -11.52 -22.83 15.49
N SER A 26 -12.19 -23.79 14.83
CA SER A 26 -13.57 -24.16 15.17
C SER A 26 -13.69 -24.73 16.59
N GLY A 27 -12.66 -25.43 17.07
CA GLY A 27 -12.59 -25.91 18.45
C GLY A 27 -12.53 -24.75 19.45
N HIS A 28 -11.66 -23.77 19.22
CA HIS A 28 -11.59 -22.57 20.04
C HIS A 28 -12.89 -21.76 20.02
N PHE A 29 -13.54 -21.64 18.86
CA PHE A 29 -14.85 -21.00 18.77
C PHE A 29 -15.88 -21.69 19.68
N LEU A 30 -16.00 -23.02 19.58
CA LEU A 30 -16.89 -23.82 20.44
C LEU A 30 -16.52 -23.72 21.92
N GLN A 31 -15.22 -23.72 22.25
CA GLN A 31 -14.74 -23.56 23.62
C GLN A 31 -15.27 -22.26 24.24
N GLN A 32 -15.18 -21.13 23.52
CA GLN A 32 -15.68 -19.85 24.02
C GLN A 32 -17.20 -19.86 24.22
N LEU A 33 -17.95 -20.53 23.34
CA LEU A 33 -19.40 -20.66 23.48
C LEU A 33 -19.80 -21.50 24.70
N PHE A 34 -19.11 -22.62 24.96
CA PHE A 34 -19.35 -23.46 26.14
C PHE A 34 -18.93 -22.78 27.45
N LEU A 35 -17.98 -21.85 27.41
CA LEU A 35 -17.65 -20.96 28.53
C LEU A 35 -18.74 -19.89 28.80
N GLY A 36 -19.80 -19.85 28.00
CA GLY A 36 -20.93 -18.94 28.19
C GLY A 36 -20.83 -17.61 27.45
N ASN A 37 -19.81 -17.41 26.60
CA ASN A 37 -19.70 -16.19 25.80
C ASN A 37 -20.77 -16.16 24.70
N SER A 38 -21.38 -14.99 24.48
CA SER A 38 -22.32 -14.79 23.39
C SER A 38 -21.61 -14.88 22.03
N PRO A 39 -22.23 -15.44 20.97
CA PRO A 39 -21.61 -15.57 19.65
C PRO A 39 -21.14 -14.24 19.05
N GLU A 40 -21.86 -13.15 19.32
CA GLU A 40 -21.56 -11.80 18.85
C GLU A 40 -20.24 -11.23 19.43
N THR A 41 -19.74 -11.81 20.53
CA THR A 41 -18.46 -11.41 21.15
C THR A 41 -17.23 -12.12 20.57
N ILE A 42 -17.45 -13.12 19.70
CA ILE A 42 -16.40 -13.94 19.09
C ILE A 42 -16.34 -13.64 17.59
N LEU A 43 -15.28 -13.00 17.13
CA LEU A 43 -15.03 -12.77 15.71
C LEU A 43 -14.07 -13.83 15.19
N ALA A 44 -14.55 -14.68 14.28
CA ALA A 44 -13.71 -15.55 13.47
C ALA A 44 -13.66 -15.02 12.04
N THR A 45 -12.46 -14.71 11.54
CA THR A 45 -12.30 -14.09 10.23
C THR A 45 -11.20 -14.73 9.40
N THR A 46 -11.35 -14.65 8.07
CA THR A 46 -10.48 -15.25 7.05
C THR A 46 -10.49 -14.39 5.77
N PHE A 47 -9.74 -14.76 4.74
CA PHE A 47 -9.69 -14.03 3.47
C PHE A 47 -10.78 -14.44 2.48
N THR A 48 -11.31 -15.67 2.55
CA THR A 48 -12.25 -16.16 1.53
C THR A 48 -13.62 -16.52 2.10
N ARG A 49 -14.69 -16.23 1.34
CA ARG A 49 -16.06 -16.64 1.70
C ARG A 49 -16.18 -18.15 1.87
N LYS A 50 -15.43 -18.92 1.07
CA LYS A 50 -15.38 -20.39 1.17
C LYS A 50 -14.81 -20.85 2.51
N ALA A 51 -13.68 -20.29 2.95
CA ALA A 51 -13.10 -20.60 4.24
C ALA A 51 -14.02 -20.19 5.40
N ALA A 52 -14.68 -19.03 5.32
CA ALA A 52 -15.63 -18.60 6.33
C ALA A 52 -16.82 -19.58 6.43
N GLY A 53 -17.35 -20.02 5.29
CA GLY A 53 -18.39 -21.04 5.21
C GLY A 53 -17.92 -22.40 5.76
N GLU A 54 -16.68 -22.80 5.50
CA GLU A 54 -16.10 -24.03 6.05
C GLU A 54 -15.98 -23.95 7.58
N ILE A 55 -15.49 -22.83 8.12
CA ILE A 55 -15.38 -22.61 9.58
C ILE A 55 -16.76 -22.71 10.22
N LEU A 56 -17.76 -22.01 9.68
CA LEU A 56 -19.14 -22.04 10.18
C LEU A 56 -19.71 -23.47 10.13
N GLY A 57 -19.59 -24.15 8.99
CA GLY A 57 -20.06 -25.53 8.82
C GLY A 57 -19.41 -26.48 9.83
N ARG A 58 -18.10 -26.36 10.05
CA ARG A 58 -17.36 -27.21 11.00
C ARG A 58 -17.78 -26.96 12.45
N VAL A 59 -18.05 -25.71 12.84
CA VAL A 59 -18.58 -25.38 14.17
C VAL A 59 -19.95 -26.03 14.38
N LEU A 60 -20.86 -25.88 13.41
CA LEU A 60 -22.23 -26.40 13.51
C LEU A 60 -22.29 -27.93 13.47
N LEU A 61 -21.56 -28.58 12.56
CA LEU A 61 -21.54 -30.04 12.42
C LEU A 61 -20.97 -30.70 13.68
N ARG A 62 -19.83 -30.23 14.20
CA ARG A 62 -19.24 -30.78 15.43
C ARG A 62 -20.17 -30.64 16.63
N LEU A 63 -20.89 -29.52 16.72
CA LEU A 63 -21.87 -29.32 17.78
C LEU A 63 -23.10 -30.23 17.61
N ALA A 64 -23.58 -30.41 16.39
CA ALA A 64 -24.69 -31.31 16.07
C ALA A 64 -24.35 -32.77 16.36
N ASP A 65 -23.15 -33.22 16.02
CA ASP A 65 -22.64 -34.55 16.33
C ASP A 65 -22.60 -34.79 17.84
N ALA A 66 -22.04 -33.83 18.60
CA ALA A 66 -22.01 -33.89 20.06
C ALA A 66 -23.39 -33.86 20.71
N ALA A 67 -24.35 -33.13 20.12
CA ALA A 67 -25.74 -33.11 20.59
C ALA A 67 -26.47 -34.43 20.33
N SER A 68 -26.10 -35.16 19.28
CA SER A 68 -26.79 -36.37 18.83
C SER A 68 -26.16 -37.67 19.38
N ASN A 69 -24.89 -37.64 19.78
CA ASN A 69 -24.15 -38.82 20.24
C ASN A 69 -23.29 -38.48 21.48
N ALA A 70 -23.50 -39.21 22.58
CA ALA A 70 -22.74 -39.05 23.82
C ALA A 70 -21.24 -39.36 23.67
N GLU A 71 -20.85 -40.30 22.81
CA GLU A 71 -19.44 -40.59 22.51
C GLU A 71 -18.79 -39.41 21.77
N ALA A 72 -19.49 -38.84 20.79
CA ALA A 72 -19.03 -37.64 20.09
C ALA A 72 -18.93 -36.42 21.03
N ALA A 73 -19.84 -36.29 22.00
CA ALA A 73 -19.75 -35.28 23.06
C ALA A 73 -18.50 -35.47 23.94
N CYS A 74 -18.21 -36.72 24.32
CA CYS A 74 -17.01 -37.07 25.08
C CYS A 74 -15.73 -36.72 24.30
N GLU A 75 -15.67 -37.08 23.01
CA GLU A 75 -14.57 -36.72 22.13
C GLU A 75 -14.42 -35.21 22.00
N LEU A 76 -15.52 -34.47 21.79
CA LEU A 76 -15.48 -33.01 21.76
C LEU A 76 -14.97 -32.44 23.08
N SER A 77 -15.41 -32.97 24.22
CA SER A 77 -14.96 -32.55 25.55
C SER A 77 -13.45 -32.73 25.73
N LYS A 78 -12.86 -33.83 25.23
CA LYS A 78 -11.40 -34.06 25.26
C LYS A 78 -10.66 -32.98 24.47
N HIS A 79 -11.19 -32.59 23.30
CA HIS A 79 -10.60 -31.56 22.46
C HIS A 79 -10.76 -30.13 23.02
N LEU A 80 -11.82 -29.86 23.78
CA LEU A 80 -12.11 -28.53 24.36
C LEU A 80 -11.59 -28.37 25.78
N ALA A 81 -10.87 -29.35 26.32
CA ALA A 81 -10.36 -29.36 27.69
C ALA A 81 -9.70 -28.03 28.08
N PRO A 82 -9.94 -27.52 29.30
CA PRO A 82 -10.65 -28.18 30.41
C PRO A 82 -12.19 -28.01 30.39
N VAL A 83 -12.79 -27.51 29.30
CA VAL A 83 -14.23 -27.25 29.24
C VAL A 83 -15.01 -28.57 29.12
N PRO A 84 -15.85 -28.94 30.10
CA PRO A 84 -16.64 -30.17 30.03
C PRO A 84 -17.77 -30.01 29.02
N VAL A 85 -17.93 -30.98 28.13
CA VAL A 85 -19.02 -31.04 27.16
C VAL A 85 -19.83 -32.31 27.39
N THR A 86 -21.12 -32.15 27.68
CA THR A 86 -22.09 -33.25 27.72
C THR A 86 -23.01 -33.17 26.52
N GLN A 87 -23.63 -34.30 26.16
CA GLN A 87 -24.63 -34.33 25.08
C GLN A 87 -25.78 -33.34 25.33
N ALA A 88 -26.26 -33.25 26.57
CA ALA A 88 -27.32 -32.32 26.94
C ALA A 88 -26.89 -30.84 26.77
N ALA A 89 -25.68 -30.49 27.22
CA ALA A 89 -25.14 -29.14 27.06
C ALA A 89 -24.91 -28.79 25.58
N ALA A 90 -24.44 -29.75 24.78
CA ALA A 90 -24.28 -29.57 23.34
C ALA A 90 -25.63 -29.35 22.65
N MET A 91 -26.68 -30.10 23.03
CA MET A 91 -28.04 -29.92 22.50
C MET A 91 -28.61 -28.55 22.87
N GLU A 92 -28.46 -28.12 24.13
CA GLU A 92 -28.91 -26.79 24.56
C GLU A 92 -28.20 -25.68 23.76
N LEU A 93 -26.87 -25.77 23.63
CA LEU A 93 -26.10 -24.81 22.86
C LEU A 93 -26.51 -24.81 21.38
N LEU A 94 -26.76 -25.98 20.79
CA LEU A 94 -27.20 -26.11 19.40
C LEU A 94 -28.55 -25.43 19.17
N VAL A 95 -29.54 -25.68 20.03
CA VAL A 95 -30.86 -25.03 19.96
C VAL A 95 -30.73 -23.51 20.11
N ARG A 96 -29.86 -23.04 21.01
CA ARG A 96 -29.60 -21.60 21.17
C ARG A 96 -28.95 -20.99 19.92
N LEU A 97 -27.91 -21.63 19.38
CA LEU A 97 -27.19 -21.13 18.20
C LEU A 97 -28.03 -21.16 16.94
N THR A 98 -28.83 -22.20 16.71
CA THR A 98 -29.72 -22.26 15.52
C THR A 98 -30.73 -21.11 15.49
N ARG A 99 -31.22 -20.67 16.67
CA ARG A 99 -32.06 -19.47 16.80
C ARG A 99 -31.30 -18.16 16.61
N GLN A 100 -29.99 -18.15 16.85
CA GLN A 100 -29.12 -16.97 16.85
C GLN A 100 -28.01 -17.05 15.78
N ILE A 101 -28.20 -17.84 14.73
CA ILE A 101 -27.13 -18.14 13.77
C ILE A 101 -26.62 -16.87 13.05
N HIS A 102 -27.51 -15.91 12.81
CA HIS A 102 -27.21 -14.60 12.23
C HIS A 102 -26.29 -13.74 13.11
N ARG A 103 -26.15 -14.06 14.39
CA ARG A 103 -25.26 -13.36 15.34
C ARG A 103 -23.85 -13.94 15.37
N MET A 104 -23.62 -15.09 14.73
CA MET A 104 -22.29 -15.66 14.62
C MET A 104 -21.43 -14.82 13.70
N ARG A 105 -20.37 -14.21 14.23
CA ARG A 105 -19.43 -13.40 13.43
C ARG A 105 -18.33 -14.29 12.85
N ILE A 106 -18.73 -15.14 11.90
CA ILE A 106 -17.81 -15.95 11.07
C ILE A 106 -17.87 -15.41 9.65
N CYS A 107 -16.91 -14.58 9.27
CA CYS A 107 -16.97 -13.84 8.01
C CYS A 107 -15.58 -13.62 7.39
N THR A 108 -15.53 -12.92 6.26
CA THR A 108 -14.25 -12.46 5.71
C THR A 108 -13.84 -11.13 6.36
N LEU A 109 -12.55 -10.80 6.32
CA LEU A 109 -12.06 -9.49 6.76
C LEU A 109 -12.81 -8.37 6.06
N ASP A 110 -13.06 -8.51 4.76
CA ASP A 110 -13.75 -7.51 3.96
C ASP A 110 -15.19 -7.31 4.42
N SER A 111 -15.91 -8.41 4.67
CA SER A 111 -17.28 -8.36 5.20
C SER A 111 -17.31 -7.69 6.58
N PHE A 112 -16.33 -7.98 7.43
CA PHE A 112 -16.23 -7.35 8.75
C PHE A 112 -16.00 -5.85 8.63
N PHE A 113 -15.00 -5.40 7.86
CA PHE A 113 -14.73 -3.97 7.69
C PHE A 113 -15.91 -3.23 7.06
N GLN A 114 -16.58 -3.83 6.08
CA GLN A 114 -17.80 -3.24 5.51
C GLN A 114 -18.92 -3.13 6.55
N GLN A 115 -19.12 -4.14 7.40
CA GLN A 115 -20.11 -4.08 8.48
C GLN A 115 -19.79 -2.94 9.47
N VAL A 116 -18.52 -2.79 9.86
CA VAL A 116 -18.06 -1.71 10.75
C VAL A 116 -18.27 -0.34 10.11
N ALA A 117 -17.89 -0.17 8.85
CA ALA A 117 -18.09 1.10 8.16
C ALA A 117 -19.57 1.45 7.99
N ARG A 118 -20.43 0.45 7.74
CA ARG A 118 -21.88 0.66 7.64
C ARG A 118 -22.48 1.13 8.96
N SER A 119 -22.11 0.52 10.08
CA SER A 119 -22.63 0.90 11.40
C SER A 119 -22.15 2.28 11.88
N LEU A 120 -21.07 2.79 11.29
CA LEU A 120 -20.45 4.08 11.59
C LEU A 120 -20.52 5.08 10.42
N THR A 121 -21.47 4.90 9.48
CA THR A 121 -21.52 5.67 8.22
C THR A 121 -21.47 7.19 8.46
N LEU A 122 -22.27 7.70 9.43
CA LEU A 122 -22.34 9.13 9.72
C LEU A 122 -21.08 9.62 10.45
N GLU A 123 -20.58 8.84 11.40
CA GLU A 123 -19.37 9.16 12.16
C GLU A 123 -18.11 9.21 11.27
N LEU A 124 -18.07 8.38 10.24
CA LEU A 124 -16.97 8.31 9.27
C LEU A 124 -17.12 9.29 8.10
N GLY A 125 -18.20 10.10 8.08
CA GLY A 125 -18.48 11.01 6.96
C GLY A 125 -18.76 10.30 5.62
N LEU A 126 -19.18 9.04 5.66
CA LEU A 126 -19.47 8.25 4.46
C LEU A 126 -20.84 8.65 3.88
N PRO A 127 -21.01 8.63 2.54
CA PRO A 127 -22.29 8.95 1.91
C PRO A 127 -23.41 8.00 2.39
N PRO A 128 -24.62 8.51 2.68
CA PRO A 128 -25.76 7.64 2.99
C PRO A 128 -26.05 6.65 1.86
N GLY A 129 -26.23 5.37 2.21
CA GLY A 129 -26.52 4.34 1.22
C GLY A 129 -25.33 3.93 0.35
N TRP A 130 -24.10 4.24 0.76
CA TRP A 130 -22.90 3.86 0.02
C TRP A 130 -22.84 2.35 -0.26
N ALA A 131 -22.30 1.99 -1.42
CA ALA A 131 -22.09 0.61 -1.83
C ALA A 131 -20.68 0.40 -2.37
N ILE A 132 -20.18 -0.83 -2.24
CA ILE A 132 -18.94 -1.21 -2.89
C ILE A 132 -19.20 -1.28 -4.40
N VAL A 133 -18.38 -0.58 -5.16
CA VAL A 133 -18.43 -0.57 -6.62
C VAL A 133 -18.05 -1.94 -7.18
N ASP A 134 -18.74 -2.38 -8.24
CA ASP A 134 -18.35 -3.57 -8.99
C ASP A 134 -17.06 -3.32 -9.77
N GLU A 135 -16.20 -4.33 -9.90
CA GLU A 135 -14.90 -4.18 -10.55
C GLU A 135 -15.00 -3.73 -12.02
N HIS A 136 -16.02 -4.16 -12.74
CA HIS A 136 -16.21 -3.77 -14.14
C HIS A 136 -16.61 -2.30 -14.24
N ILE A 137 -17.61 -1.89 -13.44
CA ILE A 137 -18.06 -0.50 -13.36
C ILE A 137 -16.93 0.42 -12.92
N ASP A 138 -16.16 0.00 -11.91
CA ASP A 138 -15.02 0.75 -11.40
C ASP A 138 -13.97 1.02 -12.49
N ARG A 139 -13.70 0.01 -13.32
CA ARG A 139 -12.80 0.13 -14.47
C ARG A 139 -13.34 1.10 -15.51
N GLU A 140 -14.64 1.09 -15.79
CA GLU A 140 -15.27 2.03 -16.70
C GLU A 140 -15.18 3.47 -16.17
N LEU A 141 -15.52 3.70 -14.91
CA LEU A 141 -15.42 5.01 -14.27
C LEU A 141 -13.98 5.56 -14.32
N ARG A 142 -13.00 4.69 -14.11
CA ARG A 142 -11.59 5.05 -14.22
C ARG A 142 -11.22 5.48 -15.64
N GLN A 143 -11.71 4.78 -16.67
CA GLN A 143 -11.49 5.20 -18.06
C GLN A 143 -12.17 6.53 -18.38
N GLN A 144 -13.39 6.75 -17.89
CA GLN A 144 -14.10 8.01 -18.04
C GLN A 144 -13.37 9.17 -17.35
N ALA A 145 -12.80 8.95 -16.16
CA ALA A 145 -12.00 9.96 -15.46
C ALA A 145 -10.72 10.31 -16.24
N ILE A 146 -10.05 9.33 -16.85
CA ILE A 146 -8.90 9.58 -17.74
C ILE A 146 -9.32 10.43 -18.94
N ASP A 147 -10.48 10.15 -19.53
CA ASP A 147 -11.03 10.91 -20.65
C ASP A 147 -11.42 12.35 -20.27
N ALA A 148 -12.00 12.54 -19.10
CA ALA A 148 -12.28 13.85 -18.55
C ALA A 148 -10.98 14.65 -18.38
N VAL A 149 -9.93 14.07 -17.78
CA VAL A 149 -8.61 14.71 -17.64
C VAL A 149 -8.01 15.08 -18.99
N LEU A 150 -8.12 14.23 -19.99
CA LEU A 150 -7.64 14.52 -21.35
C LEU A 150 -8.39 15.69 -21.98
N SER A 151 -9.71 15.73 -21.83
CA SER A 151 -10.57 16.78 -22.41
C SER A 151 -10.32 18.16 -21.80
N GLN A 152 -9.89 18.21 -20.53
CA GLN A 152 -9.59 19.45 -19.81
C GLN A 152 -8.17 19.98 -20.08
N GLN A 153 -7.29 19.21 -20.75
CA GLN A 153 -5.95 19.68 -21.08
C GLN A 153 -5.92 20.51 -22.37
N VAL A 154 -5.25 21.66 -22.32
CA VAL A 154 -4.91 22.44 -23.51
C VAL A 154 -3.83 21.70 -24.31
N VAL A 155 -3.90 21.72 -25.64
CA VAL A 155 -2.97 21.00 -26.55
C VAL A 155 -1.48 21.29 -26.27
N ALA A 156 -1.15 22.50 -25.81
CA ALA A 156 0.21 22.89 -25.43
C ALA A 156 0.71 22.15 -24.17
N ASP A 157 -0.18 21.91 -23.20
CA ASP A 157 0.14 21.20 -21.96
C ASP A 157 0.36 19.71 -22.23
N SER A 158 -0.34 19.12 -23.20
CA SER A 158 -0.18 17.70 -23.55
C SER A 158 1.22 17.37 -24.07
N ARG A 159 1.84 18.25 -24.85
CA ARG A 159 3.23 18.05 -25.33
C ARG A 159 4.24 18.12 -24.18
N ARG A 160 4.06 19.08 -23.28
CA ARG A 160 4.92 19.23 -22.09
C ARG A 160 4.75 18.04 -21.14
N LEU A 161 3.50 17.62 -20.92
CA LEU A 161 3.17 16.43 -20.14
C LEU A 161 3.81 15.18 -20.73
N MET A 162 3.75 15.00 -22.06
CA MET A 162 4.46 13.92 -22.75
C MET A 162 5.95 13.95 -22.49
N GLN A 163 6.61 15.10 -22.67
CA GLN A 163 8.04 15.23 -22.42
C GLN A 163 8.41 14.92 -20.96
N MET A 164 7.58 15.36 -20.00
CA MET A 164 7.84 15.17 -18.58
C MET A 164 7.60 13.73 -18.11
N LEU A 165 6.52 13.09 -18.54
CA LEU A 165 6.13 11.76 -18.06
C LEU A 165 6.74 10.61 -18.88
N ALA A 166 7.13 10.85 -20.13
CA ALA A 166 7.60 9.78 -21.00
C ALA A 166 9.01 9.25 -20.64
N ARG A 167 9.75 9.90 -19.73
CA ARG A 167 11.10 9.47 -19.28
C ARG A 167 12.02 9.06 -20.44
N GLY A 168 11.98 9.80 -21.56
CA GLY A 168 12.78 9.51 -22.75
C GLY A 168 12.32 8.31 -23.60
N ARG A 169 11.15 7.71 -23.32
CA ARG A 169 10.57 6.63 -24.13
C ARG A 169 9.52 7.18 -25.10
N ALA A 170 9.56 6.77 -26.37
CA ALA A 170 8.46 7.05 -27.30
C ALA A 170 7.24 6.22 -26.91
N LYS A 171 6.22 6.82 -26.28
CA LYS A 171 4.92 6.17 -26.03
C LYS A 171 3.95 6.36 -27.20
N ARG A 172 3.01 5.42 -27.33
CA ARG A 172 2.04 5.32 -28.44
C ARG A 172 0.98 6.43 -28.43
N SER A 173 0.56 6.94 -27.26
CA SER A 173 -0.39 8.07 -27.13
C SER A 173 -0.30 8.79 -25.77
N VAL A 174 -0.86 10.00 -25.69
CA VAL A 174 -1.02 10.75 -24.42
C VAL A 174 -1.93 10.00 -23.44
N ARG A 175 -2.99 9.36 -23.95
CA ARG A 175 -3.92 8.58 -23.14
C ARG A 175 -3.23 7.42 -22.43
N ASP A 176 -2.44 6.64 -23.16
CA ASP A 176 -1.70 5.50 -22.59
C ASP A 176 -0.71 5.99 -21.52
N LEU A 177 -0.08 7.14 -21.76
CA LEU A 177 0.83 7.75 -20.80
C LEU A 177 0.12 8.11 -19.49
N ILE A 178 -1.05 8.75 -19.56
CA ILE A 178 -1.86 9.06 -18.38
C ILE A 178 -2.32 7.78 -17.68
N ASN A 179 -2.85 6.82 -18.43
CA ASN A 179 -3.31 5.54 -17.88
C ASN A 179 -2.20 4.82 -17.11
N ASP A 180 -1.01 4.71 -17.70
CA ASP A 180 0.16 4.08 -17.06
C ASP A 180 0.61 4.85 -15.82
N THR A 181 0.59 6.19 -15.87
CA THR A 181 0.95 7.02 -14.71
C THR A 181 -0.06 6.83 -13.58
N VAL A 182 -1.36 6.83 -13.87
CA VAL A 182 -2.41 6.56 -12.86
C VAL A 182 -2.24 5.14 -12.30
N GLU A 183 -2.02 4.13 -13.14
CA GLU A 183 -1.81 2.74 -12.71
C GLU A 183 -0.61 2.62 -11.75
N ALA A 184 0.50 3.27 -12.09
CA ALA A 184 1.73 3.16 -11.33
C ALA A 184 1.70 3.93 -9.99
N TYR A 185 0.91 5.00 -9.89
CA TYR A 185 1.09 6.00 -8.83
C TYR A 185 -0.17 6.38 -8.07
N TYR A 186 -1.37 5.99 -8.51
CA TYR A 186 -2.61 6.42 -7.84
C TYR A 186 -2.71 5.90 -6.40
N GLU A 187 -2.35 4.63 -6.15
CA GLU A 187 -2.35 4.11 -4.77
C GLU A 187 -1.37 4.85 -3.87
N LEU A 188 -0.17 5.15 -4.39
CA LEU A 188 0.83 5.93 -3.65
C LEU A 188 0.32 7.33 -3.34
N TYR A 189 -0.31 7.99 -4.30
CA TYR A 189 -0.95 9.29 -4.11
C TYR A 189 -1.99 9.26 -2.98
N LEU A 190 -2.84 8.23 -2.91
CA LEU A 190 -3.83 8.12 -1.84
C LEU A 190 -3.22 7.86 -0.45
N LEU A 191 -2.03 7.26 -0.40
CA LEU A 191 -1.33 6.88 0.85
C LEU A 191 -0.36 7.95 1.35
N THR A 192 -0.08 8.99 0.56
CA THR A 192 0.95 9.98 0.88
C THR A 192 0.39 11.40 0.82
N PRO A 193 0.83 12.29 1.72
CA PRO A 193 0.45 13.69 1.63
C PRO A 193 1.25 14.37 0.50
N ARG A 194 0.82 15.56 0.08
CA ARG A 194 1.44 16.30 -1.03
C ARG A 194 2.93 16.57 -0.79
N GLU A 195 3.31 16.86 0.44
CA GLU A 195 4.68 17.19 0.85
C GLU A 195 5.64 16.05 0.52
N ALA A 196 5.19 14.79 0.51
CA ALA A 196 6.00 13.63 0.15
C ALA A 196 6.49 13.68 -1.31
N TRP A 197 5.72 14.34 -2.19
CA TRP A 197 6.03 14.52 -3.61
C TRP A 197 6.95 15.73 -3.86
N GLU A 198 7.21 16.53 -2.82
CA GLU A 198 8.01 17.76 -2.89
C GLU A 198 9.35 17.62 -2.12
N GLN A 199 9.72 16.39 -1.71
CA GLN A 199 10.94 16.11 -0.92
C GLN A 199 12.25 16.04 -1.73
N ILE A 200 12.22 16.25 -3.05
CA ILE A 200 13.44 16.20 -3.85
C ILE A 200 14.28 17.46 -3.56
N PRO A 201 15.52 17.32 -3.06
CA PRO A 201 16.32 18.46 -2.63
C PRO A 201 16.72 19.33 -3.82
N ALA A 202 16.83 20.64 -3.58
CA ALA A 202 17.38 21.57 -4.55
C ALA A 202 18.91 21.43 -4.60
N GLY A 203 19.46 21.25 -5.80
CA GLY A 203 20.89 21.31 -6.03
C GLY A 203 21.39 22.73 -6.30
N ARG A 204 22.71 22.92 -6.29
CA ARG A 204 23.35 24.19 -6.63
C ARG A 204 23.62 24.27 -8.13
N LEU A 205 22.91 25.16 -8.82
CA LEU A 205 23.15 25.44 -10.24
C LEU A 205 24.27 26.45 -10.42
N LEU A 206 25.09 26.24 -11.45
CA LEU A 206 26.12 27.19 -11.88
C LEU A 206 25.53 28.15 -12.91
N GLY A 207 25.89 29.43 -12.80
CA GLY A 207 25.56 30.44 -13.82
C GLY A 207 26.26 30.16 -15.15
N GLY A 208 25.74 30.71 -16.25
CA GLY A 208 26.29 30.51 -17.61
C GLY A 208 27.79 30.79 -17.70
N GLU A 209 28.23 31.93 -17.20
CA GLU A 209 29.64 32.34 -17.21
C GLU A 209 30.54 31.36 -16.45
N ARG A 210 30.15 30.92 -15.24
CA ARG A 210 30.93 29.96 -14.45
C ARG A 210 31.04 28.60 -15.14
N ARG A 211 29.98 28.16 -15.83
CA ARG A 211 30.02 26.91 -16.62
C ARG A 211 31.04 26.99 -17.76
N GLU A 212 31.07 28.10 -18.48
CA GLU A 212 32.04 28.30 -19.56
C GLU A 212 33.48 28.38 -19.04
N GLN A 213 33.68 29.07 -17.90
CA GLN A 213 34.98 29.13 -17.22
C GLN A 213 35.45 27.73 -16.81
N LEU A 214 34.63 26.94 -16.12
CA LEU A 214 35.00 25.57 -15.73
C LEU A 214 35.29 24.67 -16.92
N LEU A 215 34.56 24.82 -18.04
CA LEU A 215 34.87 24.08 -19.25
C LEU A 215 36.21 24.49 -19.87
N ALA A 216 36.60 25.77 -19.78
CA ALA A 216 37.91 26.23 -20.21
C ALA A 216 39.02 25.72 -19.27
N GLU A 217 38.81 25.82 -17.95
CA GLU A 217 39.70 25.26 -16.92
C GLU A 217 39.89 23.74 -17.14
N LEU A 218 38.82 23.01 -17.43
CA LEU A 218 38.87 21.58 -17.76
C LEU A 218 39.78 21.29 -18.95
N MET A 219 39.69 22.09 -20.03
CA MET A 219 40.52 21.90 -21.23
C MET A 219 42.01 22.19 -20.97
N LEU A 220 42.31 23.05 -20.00
CA LEU A 220 43.69 23.42 -19.62
C LEU A 220 44.27 22.51 -18.52
N ALA A 221 43.43 21.84 -17.73
CA ALA A 221 43.86 21.00 -16.63
C ALA A 221 44.75 19.82 -17.08
N GLU A 222 45.72 19.47 -16.22
CA GLU A 222 46.64 18.36 -16.45
C GLU A 222 45.90 17.01 -16.43
N LEU A 223 46.05 16.26 -17.52
CA LEU A 223 45.44 14.95 -17.68
C LEU A 223 46.31 13.84 -17.06
N PRO A 224 45.69 12.75 -16.58
CA PRO A 224 46.44 11.56 -16.18
C PRO A 224 47.24 11.02 -17.37
N ALA A 225 48.38 10.38 -17.08
CA ALA A 225 49.30 9.81 -18.08
C ALA A 225 48.75 8.54 -18.76
N ASP A 226 47.60 8.67 -19.44
CA ASP A 226 46.94 7.66 -20.25
C ASP A 226 46.43 8.27 -21.56
N LYS A 227 46.71 7.60 -22.69
CA LYS A 227 46.35 8.07 -24.03
C LYS A 227 44.85 8.27 -24.28
N ARG A 228 43.99 7.62 -23.47
CA ARG A 228 42.52 7.70 -23.59
C ARG A 228 41.95 8.90 -22.83
N ALA A 229 42.72 9.51 -21.93
CA ALA A 229 42.24 10.59 -21.07
C ALA A 229 41.82 11.84 -21.86
N GLY A 230 42.57 12.18 -22.92
CA GLY A 230 42.23 13.31 -23.79
C GLY A 230 40.87 13.16 -24.47
N LYS A 231 40.59 11.97 -25.02
CA LYS A 231 39.29 11.66 -25.61
C LYS A 231 38.17 11.66 -24.55
N ALA A 232 38.41 11.03 -23.40
CA ALA A 232 37.42 11.00 -22.32
C ALA A 232 37.01 12.40 -21.86
N ARG A 233 37.99 13.31 -21.70
CA ARG A 233 37.73 14.71 -21.38
C ARG A 233 36.90 15.43 -22.44
N GLN A 234 37.20 15.21 -23.72
CA GLN A 234 36.42 15.80 -24.82
C GLN A 234 34.98 15.29 -24.85
N ASP A 235 34.80 13.97 -24.66
CA ASP A 235 33.47 13.35 -24.59
C ASP A 235 32.68 13.89 -23.39
N ASP A 236 33.31 14.04 -22.22
CA ASP A 236 32.68 14.59 -21.02
C ASP A 236 32.26 16.05 -21.24
N ALA A 237 33.13 16.88 -21.80
CA ALA A 237 32.80 18.27 -22.14
C ALA A 237 31.68 18.36 -23.20
N GLY A 238 31.61 17.39 -24.12
CA GLY A 238 30.50 17.24 -25.06
C GLY A 238 29.18 16.97 -24.35
N ARG A 239 29.13 15.93 -23.49
CA ARG A 239 27.93 15.56 -22.71
C ARG A 239 27.43 16.72 -21.87
N PHE A 240 28.34 17.43 -21.21
CA PHE A 240 28.01 18.60 -20.38
C PHE A 240 27.36 19.72 -21.22
N ARG A 241 27.94 20.06 -22.38
CA ARG A 241 27.37 21.10 -23.26
C ARG A 241 26.01 20.71 -23.84
N THR A 242 25.80 19.42 -24.13
CA THR A 242 24.51 18.93 -24.65
C THR A 242 23.46 18.71 -23.56
N GLY A 243 23.80 18.91 -22.28
CA GLY A 243 22.91 18.65 -21.15
C GLY A 243 22.58 17.17 -20.93
N ASN A 244 23.44 16.25 -21.39
CA ASN A 244 23.27 14.82 -21.16
C ASN A 244 23.83 14.45 -19.78
N TRP A 245 23.13 14.90 -18.74
CA TRP A 245 23.62 14.87 -17.36
C TRP A 245 23.81 13.45 -16.82
N GLU A 246 22.90 12.52 -17.13
CA GLU A 246 22.98 11.12 -16.69
C GLU A 246 24.24 10.43 -17.25
N GLU A 247 24.54 10.62 -18.53
CA GLU A 247 25.77 10.08 -19.10
C GLU A 247 27.02 10.82 -18.62
N PHE A 248 26.92 12.13 -18.35
CA PHE A 248 28.03 12.92 -17.84
C PHE A 248 28.51 12.40 -16.48
N ILE A 249 27.60 12.21 -15.52
CA ILE A 249 27.95 11.67 -14.19
C ILE A 249 28.14 10.14 -14.19
N GLY A 250 27.71 9.45 -15.24
CA GLY A 250 27.77 7.99 -15.33
C GLY A 250 28.99 7.43 -16.07
N LYS A 251 29.65 8.22 -16.92
CA LYS A 251 30.71 7.76 -17.84
C LYS A 251 31.97 8.62 -17.75
N GLY A 252 33.06 8.13 -18.34
CA GLY A 252 34.28 8.91 -18.53
C GLY A 252 35.04 9.25 -17.24
N LEU A 253 35.73 10.39 -17.26
CA LEU A 253 36.47 10.91 -16.10
C LEU A 253 35.50 11.53 -15.11
N ALA A 254 34.50 12.27 -15.60
CA ALA A 254 33.45 12.88 -14.78
C ALA A 254 32.74 11.85 -13.88
N GLY A 255 32.29 10.74 -14.45
CA GLY A 255 31.67 9.66 -13.67
C GLY A 255 32.65 8.90 -12.78
N GLY A 256 33.94 8.86 -13.14
CA GLY A 256 34.99 8.36 -12.24
C GLY A 256 35.07 9.20 -10.96
N VAL A 257 35.21 10.52 -11.13
CA VAL A 257 35.30 11.49 -10.03
C VAL A 257 34.01 11.51 -9.21
N PHE A 258 32.84 11.45 -9.86
CA PHE A 258 31.54 11.38 -9.17
C PHE A 258 31.44 10.20 -8.20
N ASN A 259 32.05 9.06 -8.55
CA ASN A 259 32.11 7.86 -7.71
C ASN A 259 33.32 7.84 -6.74
N GLY A 260 33.98 8.98 -6.52
CA GLY A 260 35.13 9.11 -5.62
C GLY A 260 36.44 8.49 -6.14
N LYS A 261 36.56 8.23 -7.46
CA LYS A 261 37.81 7.72 -8.03
C LYS A 261 38.76 8.86 -8.34
N HIS A 262 39.91 8.85 -7.69
CA HIS A 262 41.00 9.81 -7.94
C HIS A 262 42.03 9.28 -8.94
N SER A 263 41.66 8.27 -9.74
CA SER A 263 42.53 7.70 -10.77
C SER A 263 41.73 7.24 -11.99
N TYR A 264 42.42 7.19 -13.14
CA TYR A 264 41.88 6.75 -14.42
C TYR A 264 42.84 5.72 -15.05
N TYR A 265 42.36 4.50 -15.29
CA TYR A 265 43.20 3.34 -15.68
C TYR A 265 44.45 3.16 -14.77
N GLY A 266 44.28 3.38 -13.46
CA GLY A 266 45.36 3.26 -12.48
C GLY A 266 46.35 4.43 -12.47
N LYS A 267 46.13 5.48 -13.27
CA LYS A 267 46.93 6.71 -13.26
C LYS A 267 46.26 7.78 -12.39
N PRO A 268 46.97 8.46 -11.48
CA PRO A 268 46.38 9.46 -10.59
C PRO A 268 45.87 10.67 -11.37
N LEU A 269 44.77 11.25 -10.91
CA LEU A 269 44.24 12.53 -11.38
C LEU A 269 44.90 13.67 -10.58
N SER A 270 45.12 14.82 -11.22
CA SER A 270 45.64 16.01 -10.54
C SER A 270 44.54 16.62 -9.64
N PRO A 271 44.89 17.27 -8.50
CA PRO A 271 43.91 17.92 -7.63
C PRO A 271 43.03 18.93 -8.36
N GLY A 272 43.62 19.79 -9.21
CA GLY A 272 42.86 20.77 -9.99
C GLY A 272 41.88 20.13 -10.99
N LEU A 273 42.23 18.97 -11.57
CA LEU A 273 41.30 18.25 -12.45
C LEU A 273 40.12 17.66 -11.66
N ILE A 274 40.38 17.17 -10.45
CA ILE A 274 39.35 16.64 -9.55
C ILE A 274 38.39 17.77 -9.16
N GLU A 275 38.90 18.92 -8.69
CA GLU A 275 38.09 20.08 -8.29
C GLU A 275 37.15 20.57 -9.40
N VAL A 276 37.67 20.68 -10.63
CA VAL A 276 36.86 21.09 -11.79
C VAL A 276 35.74 20.08 -12.07
N TYR A 277 36.04 18.77 -12.04
CA TYR A 277 35.02 17.74 -12.24
C TYR A 277 34.01 17.68 -11.09
N GLU A 278 34.41 17.94 -9.86
CA GLU A 278 33.51 18.00 -8.71
C GLU A 278 32.50 19.14 -8.86
N GLU A 279 32.93 20.35 -9.24
CA GLU A 279 32.02 21.47 -9.51
C GLU A 279 31.07 21.19 -10.68
N LEU A 280 31.58 20.63 -11.78
CA LEU A 280 30.75 20.26 -12.94
C LEU A 280 29.74 19.15 -12.57
N ASN A 281 30.14 18.16 -11.77
CA ASN A 281 29.27 17.09 -11.30
C ASN A 281 28.17 17.64 -10.37
N GLN A 282 28.49 18.58 -9.47
CA GLN A 282 27.48 19.23 -8.62
C GLN A 282 26.40 19.93 -9.46
N HIS A 283 26.79 20.62 -10.53
CA HIS A 283 25.84 21.22 -11.46
C HIS A 283 24.98 20.18 -12.18
N ALA A 284 25.59 19.13 -12.72
CA ALA A 284 24.87 18.08 -13.44
C ALA A 284 23.86 17.37 -12.52
N VAL A 285 24.23 17.09 -11.27
CA VAL A 285 23.31 16.55 -10.26
C VAL A 285 22.19 17.53 -9.97
N ALA A 286 22.48 18.83 -9.83
CA ALA A 286 21.47 19.85 -9.59
C ALA A 286 20.43 19.94 -10.73
N GLU A 287 20.86 19.83 -11.98
CA GLU A 287 19.97 19.79 -13.15
C GLU A 287 19.10 18.53 -13.16
N ILE A 288 19.66 17.35 -12.84
CA ILE A 288 18.89 16.10 -12.71
C ILE A 288 17.85 16.22 -11.59
N LEU A 289 18.23 16.73 -10.42
CA LEU A 289 17.33 16.94 -9.30
C LEU A 289 16.20 17.92 -9.65
N LEU A 290 16.51 19.00 -10.35
CA LEU A 290 15.51 19.96 -10.83
C LEU A 290 14.51 19.30 -11.79
N GLN A 291 15.00 18.50 -12.74
CA GLN A 291 14.17 17.74 -13.67
C GLN A 291 13.26 16.76 -12.91
N LEU A 292 13.80 15.99 -11.97
CA LEU A 292 13.02 15.06 -11.15
C LEU A 292 11.97 15.78 -10.31
N ASN A 293 12.30 16.94 -9.73
CA ASN A 293 11.34 17.74 -8.96
C ASN A 293 10.16 18.19 -9.84
N HIS A 294 10.45 18.73 -11.04
CA HIS A 294 9.40 19.06 -12.00
C HIS A 294 8.56 17.84 -12.41
N GLN A 295 9.17 16.69 -12.63
CA GLN A 295 8.46 15.45 -12.99
C GLN A 295 7.55 14.97 -11.86
N THR A 296 8.04 14.93 -10.63
CA THR A 296 7.27 14.49 -9.47
C THR A 296 6.07 15.40 -9.24
N LYS A 297 6.26 16.73 -9.35
CA LYS A 297 5.17 17.70 -9.29
C LYS A 297 4.13 17.49 -10.41
N ALA A 298 4.56 17.34 -11.66
CA ALA A 298 3.63 17.11 -12.77
C ALA A 298 2.88 15.76 -12.65
N THR A 299 3.54 14.75 -12.10
CA THR A 299 2.92 13.45 -11.81
C THR A 299 1.82 13.62 -10.75
N TRP A 300 2.12 14.32 -9.65
CA TRP A 300 1.13 14.64 -8.63
C TRP A 300 -0.03 15.45 -9.19
N ASP A 301 0.23 16.53 -9.95
CA ASP A 301 -0.81 17.39 -10.55
C ASP A 301 -1.71 16.61 -11.53
N LEU A 302 -1.15 15.64 -12.25
CA LEU A 302 -1.93 14.76 -13.12
C LEU A 302 -2.83 13.82 -12.29
N ILE A 303 -2.27 13.14 -11.30
CA ILE A 303 -3.01 12.18 -10.48
C ILE A 303 -4.08 12.89 -9.66
N HIS A 304 -3.80 14.09 -9.15
CA HIS A 304 -4.76 14.91 -8.41
C HIS A 304 -5.98 15.27 -9.25
N ARG A 305 -5.77 15.69 -10.51
CA ARG A 305 -6.89 15.95 -11.45
C ARG A 305 -7.68 14.69 -11.77
N PHE A 306 -6.99 13.56 -11.98
CA PHE A 306 -7.64 12.28 -12.14
C PHE A 306 -8.49 11.91 -10.92
N ASP A 307 -7.95 12.08 -9.71
CA ASP A 307 -8.63 11.78 -8.46
C ASP A 307 -9.89 12.60 -8.25
N GLN A 308 -9.86 13.88 -8.63
CA GLN A 308 -11.04 14.76 -8.58
C GLN A 308 -12.17 14.25 -9.49
N GLU A 309 -11.87 13.93 -10.75
CA GLU A 309 -12.86 13.41 -11.69
C GLU A 309 -13.37 12.02 -11.28
N TYR A 310 -12.46 11.13 -10.90
CA TYR A 310 -12.80 9.78 -10.51
C TYR A 310 -13.61 9.74 -9.20
N SER A 311 -13.28 10.59 -8.22
CA SER A 311 -14.05 10.72 -6.99
C SER A 311 -15.42 11.35 -7.25
N ARG A 312 -15.53 12.34 -8.14
CA ARG A 312 -16.82 12.92 -8.55
C ARG A 312 -17.73 11.85 -9.17
N LEU A 313 -17.24 11.12 -10.16
CA LEU A 313 -18.00 10.06 -10.85
C LEU A 313 -18.48 8.97 -9.88
N ARG A 314 -17.66 8.60 -8.89
CA ARG A 314 -18.07 7.63 -7.85
C ARG A 314 -19.09 8.22 -6.89
N ALA A 315 -18.92 9.48 -6.47
CA ALA A 315 -19.80 10.14 -5.52
C ALA A 315 -21.23 10.31 -6.06
N GLU A 316 -21.40 10.54 -7.37
CA GLU A 316 -22.71 10.63 -8.03
C GLU A 316 -23.59 9.38 -7.83
N HIS A 317 -22.97 8.22 -7.62
CA HIS A 317 -23.65 6.96 -7.38
C HIS A 317 -23.54 6.44 -5.94
N GLY A 318 -22.89 7.19 -5.04
CA GLY A 318 -22.57 6.71 -3.69
C GLY A 318 -21.64 5.49 -3.69
N TRP A 319 -20.79 5.35 -4.70
CA TRP A 319 -19.91 4.20 -4.83
C TRP A 319 -18.58 4.40 -4.14
N MET A 320 -18.09 3.33 -3.51
CA MET A 320 -16.80 3.30 -2.84
C MET A 320 -16.03 2.06 -3.25
N ARG A 321 -14.69 2.15 -3.30
CA ARG A 321 -13.84 0.97 -3.35
C ARG A 321 -13.69 0.39 -1.95
N PHE A 322 -13.37 -0.89 -1.89
CA PHE A 322 -13.03 -1.52 -0.63
C PHE A 322 -11.84 -0.84 0.07
N SER A 323 -10.83 -0.41 -0.71
CA SER A 323 -9.68 0.33 -0.20
C SER A 323 -10.01 1.73 0.34
N ASP A 324 -11.11 2.34 -0.11
CA ASP A 324 -11.57 3.61 0.48
C ASP A 324 -12.13 3.37 1.88
N VAL A 325 -12.94 2.32 2.03
CA VAL A 325 -13.50 1.91 3.32
C VAL A 325 -12.40 1.61 4.33
N THR A 326 -11.38 0.83 3.94
CA THR A 326 -10.28 0.50 4.85
C THR A 326 -9.46 1.73 5.23
N ARG A 327 -9.24 2.68 4.31
CA ARG A 327 -8.52 3.93 4.59
C ARG A 327 -9.29 4.82 5.55
N VAL A 328 -10.60 5.00 5.34
CA VAL A 328 -11.45 5.80 6.22
C VAL A 328 -11.50 5.19 7.62
N LEU A 329 -11.65 3.87 7.72
CA LEU A 329 -11.59 3.17 9.00
C LEU A 329 -10.23 3.31 9.68
N ALA A 330 -9.12 3.18 8.93
CA ALA A 330 -7.78 3.31 9.48
C ALA A 330 -7.50 4.73 10.01
N ALA A 331 -7.90 5.76 9.26
CA ALA A 331 -7.78 7.15 9.68
C ALA A 331 -8.62 7.45 10.94
N SER A 332 -9.78 6.80 11.07
CA SER A 332 -10.70 7.00 12.20
C SER A 332 -10.49 6.03 13.36
N ALA A 333 -9.56 5.07 13.24
CA ALA A 333 -9.40 3.99 14.22
C ALA A 333 -9.03 4.50 15.62
N GLY A 334 -8.29 5.61 15.70
CA GLY A 334 -7.96 6.27 16.97
C GLY A 334 -9.16 6.95 17.62
N GLU A 335 -10.02 7.58 16.83
CA GLU A 335 -11.21 8.31 17.29
C GLU A 335 -12.39 7.39 17.61
N ALA A 336 -12.45 6.22 16.98
CA ALA A 336 -13.53 5.25 17.13
C ALA A 336 -13.35 4.28 18.32
N SER A 337 -12.38 4.52 19.21
CA SER A 337 -12.10 3.62 20.33
C SER A 337 -13.15 3.68 21.46
N GLY A 338 -13.53 2.52 21.99
CA GLY A 338 -14.31 2.40 23.23
C GLY A 338 -15.76 1.90 23.09
N ASP A 339 -16.59 2.25 24.07
CA ASP A 339 -17.95 1.72 24.26
C ASP A 339 -18.93 2.06 23.13
N ARG A 340 -18.67 3.16 22.40
CA ARG A 340 -19.53 3.62 21.30
C ARG A 340 -19.46 2.70 20.09
N MET A 341 -18.28 2.17 19.75
CA MET A 341 -18.12 1.17 18.69
C MET A 341 -18.75 -0.17 19.11
N ASN A 342 -18.58 -0.58 20.37
CA ASN A 342 -19.21 -1.80 20.90
C ASN A 342 -20.74 -1.72 20.84
N PHE A 343 -21.32 -0.55 21.14
CA PHE A 343 -22.75 -0.30 21.04
C PHE A 343 -23.24 -0.39 19.59
N ARG A 344 -22.56 0.27 18.64
CA ARG A 344 -22.93 0.29 17.22
C ARG A 344 -22.79 -1.06 16.51
N LEU A 345 -21.90 -1.92 17.01
CA LEU A 345 -21.72 -3.26 16.46
C LEU A 345 -22.67 -4.29 17.07
N ASP A 346 -23.58 -3.91 17.97
CA ASP A 346 -24.42 -4.85 18.75
C ASP A 346 -23.59 -5.85 19.57
N GLY A 347 -22.42 -5.44 20.07
CA GLY A 347 -21.61 -6.23 21.00
C GLY A 347 -20.11 -6.01 20.89
N SER A 348 -19.44 -6.08 22.05
CA SER A 348 -17.97 -5.99 22.16
C SER A 348 -17.29 -7.26 21.65
N ILE A 349 -16.32 -7.13 20.74
CA ILE A 349 -15.46 -8.25 20.35
C ILE A 349 -14.48 -8.52 21.49
N ARG A 350 -14.60 -9.69 22.13
CA ARG A 350 -13.73 -10.12 23.24
C ARG A 350 -12.76 -11.22 22.81
N HIS A 351 -13.13 -11.96 21.78
CA HIS A 351 -12.34 -13.05 21.24
C HIS A 351 -12.15 -12.84 19.74
N LEU A 352 -10.90 -12.75 19.30
CA LEU A 352 -10.52 -12.62 17.90
C LEU A 352 -9.81 -13.90 17.45
N LEU A 353 -10.37 -14.57 16.45
CA LEU A 353 -9.84 -15.77 15.82
C LEU A 353 -9.52 -15.44 14.36
N LEU A 354 -8.24 -15.51 13.99
CA LEU A 354 -7.76 -15.16 12.67
C LEU A 354 -7.30 -16.42 11.95
N ASP A 355 -7.84 -16.68 10.76
CA ASP A 355 -7.38 -17.74 9.87
C ASP A 355 -6.52 -17.14 8.74
N GLU A 356 -5.48 -17.89 8.33
CA GLU A 356 -4.66 -17.61 7.13
C GLU A 356 -3.83 -16.30 7.08
N PHE A 357 -3.41 -15.70 8.21
CA PHE A 357 -2.39 -14.65 8.18
C PHE A 357 -1.01 -15.28 7.86
N GLN A 358 -0.49 -15.03 6.65
CA GLN A 358 0.88 -15.39 6.24
C GLN A 358 1.87 -14.28 6.56
#